data_AF-A0A925QT77-F1
#
_entry.id   AF-A0A925QT77-F1
#
_cell.length_a   1.000
_cell.length_b   1.000
_cell.length_c   1.000
_cell.angle_alpha   90.00
_cell.angle_beta   90.00
_cell.angle_gamma   90.00
#
_symmetry.space_group_name_H-M   'P 1'
#
loop_
_entity.id
_entity.type
_entity.pdbx_description
1 polymer ?
#
loop_
_entity_poly.entity_id
_entity_poly.type
_entity_poly.pdbx_seq_one_letter_code
_entity_poly.pdbx_strand_id
1 'polypeptide(L)'
;MKKVLAILGGLIILFILGIWFFYFRGKKTVDKGPKTAPLAVSKHSDAFNRNMDSVLNTYYSMVEGFVNWDTATINKQALEFKSALENFRIDELQKDTSEAGQLIHLTTVDFLANVKNDVNTLLNEPSIEKKREVLNLMSRDNLRNLLVTIKYDREKIYYQECPMAFNDEDPGYWLSQTNAVRNPYLGTKHPKYKSGMLECGGPKDTINFIPK
;
A
#
# COMPACT_ATOMS: atom_id res chain seq x y z
N MET A 1 36.39 59.60 -34.16
CA MET A 1 35.22 58.97 -34.79
C MET A 1 35.13 57.45 -34.56
N LYS A 2 36.21 56.66 -34.74
CA LYS A 2 36.19 55.19 -34.54
C LYS A 2 35.85 54.72 -33.11
N LYS A 3 36.29 55.44 -32.07
CA LYS A 3 35.98 55.12 -30.66
C LYS A 3 34.51 55.34 -30.27
N VAL A 4 33.85 56.31 -30.91
CA VAL A 4 32.43 56.63 -30.66
C VAL A 4 31.51 55.58 -31.30
N LEU A 5 31.87 55.11 -32.51
CA LEU A 5 31.18 54.01 -33.18
C LEU A 5 31.32 52.67 -32.44
N ALA A 6 32.48 52.41 -31.83
CA ALA A 6 32.68 51.21 -31.01
C ALA A 6 31.84 51.20 -29.73
N ILE A 7 31.67 52.37 -29.09
CA ILE A 7 30.84 52.52 -27.89
C ILE A 7 29.34 52.37 -28.24
N LEU A 8 28.90 52.97 -29.35
CA LEU A 8 27.53 52.79 -29.85
C LEU A 8 27.22 51.35 -30.25
N GLY A 9 28.17 50.66 -30.91
CA GLY A 9 28.03 49.24 -31.24
C GLY A 9 27.94 48.35 -30.00
N GLY A 10 28.76 48.63 -28.97
CA GLY A 10 28.72 47.90 -27.70
C GLY A 10 27.40 48.08 -26.95
N LEU A 11 26.84 49.29 -26.94
CA LEU A 11 25.55 49.58 -26.31
C LEU A 11 24.37 48.88 -27.02
N ILE A 12 24.41 48.80 -28.35
CA ILE A 12 23.39 48.08 -29.12
C ILE A 12 23.44 46.57 -28.82
N ILE A 13 24.64 45.98 -28.72
CA ILE A 13 24.79 44.56 -28.38
C ILE A 13 24.29 44.27 -26.96
N LEU A 14 24.60 45.14 -25.99
CA LEU A 14 24.08 45.00 -24.62
C LEU A 14 22.56 45.15 -24.55
N PHE A 15 21.97 46.02 -25.38
CA PHE A 15 20.52 46.17 -25.46
C PHE A 15 19.85 44.92 -26.08
N ILE A 16 20.44 44.34 -27.12
CA ILE A 16 19.95 43.09 -27.73
C ILE A 16 20.10 41.91 -26.76
N LEU A 17 21.22 41.81 -26.05
CA LEU A 17 21.41 40.78 -25.02
C LEU A 17 20.47 40.99 -23.83
N GLY A 18 20.18 42.23 -23.46
CA GLY A 18 19.20 42.57 -22.43
C GLY A 18 17.79 42.16 -22.82
N ILE A 19 17.38 42.45 -24.06
CA ILE A 19 16.09 42.01 -24.62
C ILE A 19 16.03 40.49 -24.71
N TRP A 20 17.08 39.83 -25.21
CA TRP A 20 17.14 38.37 -25.30
C TRP A 20 17.05 37.73 -23.91
N PHE A 21 17.80 38.26 -22.93
CA PHE A 21 17.72 37.79 -21.54
C PHE A 21 16.34 38.02 -20.93
N PHE A 22 15.67 39.14 -21.22
CA PHE A 22 14.32 39.40 -20.71
C PHE A 22 13.25 38.53 -21.39
N TYR A 23 13.39 38.26 -22.69
CA TYR A 23 12.44 37.45 -23.46
C TYR A 23 12.61 35.94 -23.20
N PHE A 24 13.85 35.47 -23.00
CA PHE A 24 14.14 34.06 -22.68
C PHE A 24 14.10 33.73 -21.18
N ARG A 25 14.00 34.73 -20.29
CA ARG A 25 13.74 34.52 -18.85
C ARG A 25 12.23 34.46 -18.57
N GLY A 26 11.50 33.75 -19.43
CA GLY A 26 10.15 33.31 -19.16
C GLY A 26 10.15 32.38 -17.93
N LYS A 27 9.30 32.70 -16.96
CA LYS A 27 9.10 31.92 -15.73
C LYS A 27 8.99 30.44 -16.06
N LYS A 28 9.88 29.61 -15.50
CA LYS A 28 9.61 28.17 -15.35
C LYS A 28 8.42 28.03 -14.42
N THR A 29 7.22 28.05 -14.98
CA THR A 29 6.06 27.44 -14.35
C THR A 29 6.43 25.97 -14.22
N VAL A 30 6.70 25.53 -13.00
CA VAL A 30 6.67 24.11 -12.68
C VAL A 30 5.27 23.66 -13.05
N ASP A 31 5.17 23.00 -14.21
CA ASP A 31 3.97 22.32 -14.62
C ASP A 31 3.76 21.23 -13.58
N LYS A 32 3.00 21.56 -12.54
CA LYS A 32 2.40 20.56 -11.69
C LYS A 32 1.41 19.90 -12.63
N GLY A 33 1.87 18.83 -13.28
CA GLY A 33 1.06 17.96 -14.13
C GLY A 33 -0.29 17.71 -13.47
N PRO A 34 -1.32 17.39 -14.27
CA PRO A 34 -2.71 17.45 -13.85
C PRO A 34 -2.84 16.90 -12.44
N LYS A 35 -3.26 17.75 -11.50
CA LYS A 35 -3.60 17.32 -10.15
C LYS A 35 -4.57 16.18 -10.35
N THR A 36 -4.13 14.95 -10.09
CA THR A 36 -4.98 13.79 -10.10
C THR A 36 -6.09 14.11 -9.13
N ALA A 37 -7.28 14.37 -9.68
CA ALA A 37 -8.47 14.50 -8.88
C ALA A 37 -8.55 13.24 -8.02
N PRO A 38 -8.91 13.34 -6.73
CA PRO A 38 -9.11 12.16 -5.92
C PRO A 38 -10.07 11.27 -6.69
N LEU A 39 -9.56 10.10 -7.11
CA LEU A 39 -10.32 9.08 -7.83
C LEU A 39 -11.68 8.97 -7.14
N ALA A 40 -12.79 9.22 -7.85
CA ALA A 40 -14.10 9.08 -7.26
C ALA A 40 -14.22 7.62 -6.80
N VAL A 41 -14.35 7.37 -5.50
CA VAL A 41 -14.55 6.01 -5.00
C VAL A 41 -15.95 5.60 -5.37
N SER A 42 -16.05 4.57 -6.22
CA SER A 42 -17.31 3.87 -6.42
C SER A 42 -17.71 3.19 -5.12
N LYS A 43 -18.95 3.41 -4.70
CA LYS A 43 -19.64 2.48 -3.82
C LYS A 43 -19.64 1.12 -4.51
N HIS A 44 -18.80 0.20 -4.04
CA HIS A 44 -18.70 -1.16 -4.61
C HIS A 44 -20.01 -1.90 -4.45
N SER A 45 -20.27 -2.89 -5.32
CA SER A 45 -21.47 -3.70 -5.17
C SER A 45 -21.42 -4.53 -3.88
N ASP A 46 -22.60 -4.89 -3.34
CA ASP A 46 -22.65 -5.75 -2.15
C ASP A 46 -21.95 -7.10 -2.37
N ALA A 47 -21.94 -7.60 -3.62
CA ALA A 47 -21.24 -8.83 -3.95
C ALA A 47 -19.72 -8.68 -3.85
N PHE A 48 -19.16 -7.58 -4.37
CA PHE A 48 -17.75 -7.28 -4.23
C PHE A 48 -17.35 -7.10 -2.77
N ASN A 49 -18.13 -6.33 -2.01
CA ASN A 49 -17.90 -6.11 -0.59
C ASN A 49 -17.93 -7.42 0.21
N ARG A 50 -18.91 -8.31 -0.02
CA ARG A 50 -18.95 -9.63 0.62
C ARG A 50 -17.73 -10.50 0.29
N ASN A 51 -17.23 -10.43 -0.95
CA ASN A 51 -16.02 -11.15 -1.32
C ASN A 51 -14.79 -10.58 -0.57
N MET A 52 -14.69 -9.26 -0.44
CA MET A 52 -13.61 -8.62 0.30
C MET A 52 -13.70 -8.90 1.81
N ASP A 53 -14.90 -8.91 2.39
CA ASP A 53 -15.14 -9.35 3.77
C ASP A 53 -14.60 -10.77 3.99
N SER A 54 -14.84 -11.69 3.04
CA SER A 54 -14.31 -13.06 3.12
C SER A 54 -12.78 -13.10 3.07
N VAL A 55 -12.17 -12.32 2.18
CA VAL A 55 -10.70 -12.16 2.07
C VAL A 55 -10.12 -11.62 3.38
N LEU A 56 -10.71 -10.58 3.96
CA LEU A 56 -10.22 -9.97 5.19
C LEU A 56 -10.42 -10.87 6.41
N ASN A 57 -11.59 -11.50 6.58
CA ASN A 57 -11.87 -12.39 7.71
C ASN A 57 -10.93 -13.61 7.76
N THR A 58 -10.63 -14.21 6.61
CA THR A 58 -9.67 -15.32 6.51
C THR A 58 -8.24 -14.85 6.75
N TYR A 59 -7.87 -13.65 6.27
CA TYR A 59 -6.59 -13.02 6.60
C TYR A 59 -6.44 -12.77 8.11
N TYR A 60 -7.45 -12.19 8.79
CA TYR A 60 -7.38 -11.92 10.23
C TYR A 60 -7.28 -13.21 11.05
N SER A 61 -8.01 -14.24 10.64
CA SER A 61 -7.94 -15.57 11.28
C SER A 61 -6.56 -16.20 11.08
N MET A 62 -5.93 -16.02 9.92
CA MET A 62 -4.54 -16.42 9.68
C MET A 62 -3.56 -15.65 10.59
N VAL A 63 -3.73 -14.33 10.71
CA VAL A 63 -2.93 -13.47 11.62
C VAL A 63 -3.04 -13.93 13.07
N GLU A 64 -4.23 -14.29 13.55
CA GLU A 64 -4.40 -14.86 14.90
C GLU A 64 -3.71 -16.22 15.05
N GLY A 65 -3.61 -17.03 13.99
CA GLY A 65 -2.76 -18.22 13.97
C GLY A 65 -1.29 -17.90 14.26
N PHE A 66 -0.75 -16.82 13.69
CA PHE A 66 0.60 -16.34 13.97
C PHE A 66 0.79 -15.86 15.41
N VAL A 67 -0.19 -15.14 15.97
CA VAL A 67 -0.20 -14.71 17.37
C VAL A 67 -0.12 -15.93 18.32
N ASN A 68 -0.84 -16.99 18.00
CA ASN A 68 -0.96 -18.19 18.82
C ASN A 68 0.15 -19.23 18.58
N TRP A 69 1.08 -18.97 17.65
CA TRP A 69 2.12 -19.92 17.25
C TRP A 69 1.54 -21.25 16.75
N ASP A 70 0.38 -21.20 16.10
CA ASP A 70 -0.34 -22.38 15.62
C ASP A 70 -0.18 -22.51 14.11
N THR A 71 0.85 -23.25 13.69
CA THR A 71 1.15 -23.48 12.27
C THR A 71 0.07 -24.26 11.54
N ALA A 72 -0.70 -25.09 12.24
CA ALA A 72 -1.84 -25.80 11.65
C ALA A 72 -2.96 -24.82 11.30
N THR A 73 -3.31 -23.92 12.24
CA THR A 73 -4.28 -22.85 12.00
C THR A 73 -3.80 -21.89 10.91
N ILE A 74 -2.51 -21.49 10.92
CA ILE A 74 -1.94 -20.64 9.86
C ILE A 74 -2.13 -21.27 8.49
N ASN A 75 -1.74 -22.54 8.31
CA ASN A 75 -1.86 -23.21 7.01
C ASN A 75 -3.32 -23.41 6.60
N LYS A 76 -4.21 -23.78 7.53
CA LYS A 76 -5.65 -23.89 7.27
C LYS A 76 -6.22 -22.56 6.77
N GLN A 77 -5.98 -21.48 7.50
CA GLN A 77 -6.52 -20.16 7.17
C GLN A 77 -5.86 -19.56 5.93
N ALA A 78 -4.59 -19.85 5.66
CA ALA A 78 -3.93 -19.50 4.41
C ALA A 78 -4.57 -20.17 3.18
N LEU A 79 -5.01 -21.43 3.29
CA LEU A 79 -5.76 -22.10 2.22
C LEU A 79 -7.14 -21.45 2.00
N GLU A 80 -7.86 -21.15 3.09
CA GLU A 80 -9.16 -20.46 3.01
C GLU A 80 -9.01 -19.04 2.41
N PHE A 81 -7.96 -18.32 2.81
CA PHE A 81 -7.60 -17.01 2.27
C PHE A 81 -7.26 -17.09 0.78
N LYS A 82 -6.46 -18.08 0.37
CA LYS A 82 -6.16 -18.34 -1.05
C LYS A 82 -7.44 -18.58 -1.85
N SER A 83 -8.35 -19.42 -1.35
CA SER A 83 -9.63 -19.66 -2.02
C SER A 83 -10.51 -18.41 -2.08
N ALA A 84 -10.52 -17.57 -1.04
CA ALA A 84 -11.25 -16.30 -1.07
C ALA A 84 -10.69 -15.35 -2.15
N LEU A 85 -9.37 -15.25 -2.28
CA LEU A 85 -8.70 -14.45 -3.32
C LEU A 85 -8.96 -14.98 -4.73
N GLU A 86 -8.96 -16.30 -4.93
CA GLU A 86 -9.25 -16.93 -6.22
C GLU A 86 -10.68 -16.63 -6.69
N ASN A 87 -11.63 -16.58 -5.75
CA ASN A 87 -13.03 -16.27 -6.02
C ASN A 87 -13.34 -14.77 -6.06
N PHE A 88 -12.36 -13.90 -5.76
CA PHE A 88 -12.55 -12.47 -5.73
C PHE A 88 -12.77 -11.90 -7.14
N ARG A 89 -14.00 -11.43 -7.41
CA ARG A 89 -14.39 -10.90 -8.72
C ARG A 89 -14.12 -9.41 -8.82
N ILE A 90 -13.17 -9.05 -9.68
CA ILE A 90 -12.78 -7.65 -9.96
C ILE A 90 -13.50 -7.05 -11.16
N ASP A 91 -14.38 -7.82 -11.81
CA ASP A 91 -15.04 -7.45 -13.07
C ASP A 91 -15.81 -6.12 -12.99
N GLU A 92 -16.26 -5.73 -11.79
CA GLU A 92 -16.96 -4.45 -11.63
C GLU A 92 -16.06 -3.23 -11.81
N LEU A 93 -14.77 -3.33 -11.49
CA LEU A 93 -13.82 -2.23 -11.66
C LEU A 93 -13.57 -1.91 -13.14
N GLN A 94 -13.80 -2.89 -14.04
CA GLN A 94 -13.69 -2.70 -15.49
C GLN A 94 -14.83 -1.86 -16.07
N LYS A 95 -15.91 -1.64 -15.31
CA LYS A 95 -17.08 -0.88 -15.78
C LYS A 95 -16.80 0.62 -15.87
N ASP A 96 -15.82 1.12 -15.11
CA ASP A 96 -15.36 2.49 -15.22
C ASP A 96 -14.34 2.61 -16.35
N THR A 97 -14.79 3.16 -17.48
CA THR A 97 -14.00 3.31 -18.70
C THR A 97 -13.13 4.57 -18.71
N SER A 98 -13.16 5.39 -17.65
CA SER A 98 -12.25 6.53 -17.52
C SER A 98 -10.80 6.07 -17.40
N GLU A 99 -9.84 6.93 -17.75
CA GLU A 99 -8.40 6.65 -17.58
C GLU A 99 -8.07 6.29 -16.13
N ALA A 100 -8.70 6.99 -15.19
CA ALA A 100 -8.65 6.73 -13.76
C ALA A 100 -9.17 5.33 -13.39
N GLY A 101 -10.37 4.96 -13.88
CA GLY A 101 -10.98 3.66 -13.64
C GLY A 101 -10.15 2.50 -14.20
N GLN A 102 -9.62 2.66 -15.41
CA GLN A 102 -8.74 1.67 -16.03
C GLN A 102 -7.44 1.49 -15.23
N LEU A 103 -6.84 2.58 -14.75
CA LEU A 103 -5.65 2.50 -13.91
C LEU A 103 -5.94 1.78 -12.58
N ILE A 104 -7.05 2.11 -11.91
CA ILE A 104 -7.50 1.41 -10.69
C ILE A 104 -7.65 -0.08 -10.97
N HIS A 105 -8.33 -0.45 -12.06
CA HIS A 105 -8.53 -1.85 -12.40
C HIS A 105 -7.20 -2.59 -12.61
N LEU A 106 -6.29 -2.04 -13.43
CA LEU A 106 -4.99 -2.67 -13.69
C LEU A 106 -4.13 -2.79 -12.43
N THR A 107 -4.04 -1.71 -11.64
CA THR A 107 -3.30 -1.74 -10.36
C THR A 107 -3.92 -2.73 -9.36
N THR A 108 -5.26 -2.87 -9.36
CA THR A 108 -5.96 -3.85 -8.53
C THR A 108 -5.65 -5.29 -8.96
N VAL A 109 -5.61 -5.55 -10.27
CA VAL A 109 -5.20 -6.86 -10.83
C VAL A 109 -3.80 -7.24 -10.33
N ASP A 110 -2.85 -6.31 -10.44
CA ASP A 110 -1.45 -6.55 -10.06
C ASP A 110 -1.32 -6.86 -8.56
N PHE A 111 -1.91 -6.02 -7.69
CA PHE A 111 -1.87 -6.28 -6.25
C PHE A 111 -2.56 -7.60 -5.89
N LEU A 112 -3.71 -7.90 -6.48
CA LEU A 112 -4.41 -9.16 -6.23
C LEU A 112 -3.57 -10.37 -6.64
N ALA A 113 -2.88 -10.31 -7.79
CA ALA A 113 -1.98 -11.35 -8.24
C ALA A 113 -0.79 -11.53 -7.27
N ASN A 114 -0.23 -10.42 -6.78
CA ASN A 114 0.87 -10.47 -5.82
C ASN A 114 0.42 -11.06 -4.47
N VAL A 115 -0.75 -10.69 -3.92
CA VAL A 115 -1.28 -11.32 -2.69
C VAL A 115 -1.49 -12.83 -2.90
N LYS A 116 -1.97 -13.26 -4.07
CA LYS A 116 -2.11 -14.69 -4.41
C LYS A 116 -0.75 -15.40 -4.43
N ASN A 117 0.28 -14.76 -4.98
CA ASN A 117 1.63 -15.30 -4.97
C ASN A 117 2.21 -15.37 -3.55
N ASP A 118 2.00 -14.34 -2.74
CA ASP A 118 2.47 -14.33 -1.35
C ASP A 118 1.85 -15.45 -0.53
N VAL A 119 0.53 -15.68 -0.61
CA VAL A 119 -0.10 -16.78 0.13
C VAL A 119 0.39 -18.15 -0.34
N ASN A 120 0.67 -18.31 -1.64
CA ASN A 120 1.28 -19.53 -2.16
C ASN A 120 2.69 -19.74 -1.59
N THR A 121 3.51 -18.69 -1.55
CA THR A 121 4.84 -18.73 -0.93
C THR A 121 4.72 -19.09 0.55
N LEU A 122 3.85 -18.41 1.29
CA LEU A 122 3.59 -18.64 2.72
C LEU A 122 3.24 -20.11 2.99
N LEU A 123 2.39 -20.73 2.17
CA LEU A 123 2.01 -22.14 2.32
C LEU A 123 3.21 -23.09 2.17
N ASN A 124 4.18 -22.74 1.31
CA ASN A 124 5.37 -23.54 1.04
C ASN A 124 6.53 -23.31 2.03
N GLU A 125 6.46 -22.27 2.87
CA GLU A 125 7.52 -22.00 3.85
C GLU A 125 7.57 -23.06 4.97
N PRO A 126 8.78 -23.52 5.36
CA PRO A 126 8.95 -24.65 6.28
C PRO A 126 8.82 -24.27 7.76
N SER A 127 8.96 -22.99 8.10
CA SER A 127 8.97 -22.52 9.49
C SER A 127 8.06 -21.31 9.70
N ILE A 128 7.65 -21.08 10.95
CA ILE A 128 6.80 -19.92 11.28
C ILE A 128 7.54 -18.60 11.07
N GLU A 129 8.86 -18.58 11.27
CA GLU A 129 9.72 -17.43 11.02
C GLU A 129 9.68 -17.03 9.55
N LYS A 130 9.84 -18.00 8.64
CA LYS A 130 9.73 -17.74 7.19
C LYS A 130 8.33 -17.34 6.76
N LYS A 131 7.29 -17.98 7.33
CA LYS A 131 5.91 -17.55 7.10
C LYS A 131 5.66 -16.10 7.55
N ARG A 132 6.33 -15.62 8.61
CA ARG A 132 6.23 -14.22 9.09
C ARG A 132 6.90 -13.23 8.15
N GLU A 133 8.02 -13.58 7.53
CA GLU A 133 8.65 -12.76 6.49
C GLU A 133 7.66 -12.52 5.33
N VAL A 134 6.97 -13.58 4.89
CA VAL A 134 5.94 -13.49 3.84
C VAL A 134 4.72 -12.70 4.32
N LEU A 135 4.25 -12.91 5.56
CA LEU A 135 3.15 -12.11 6.14
C LEU A 135 3.48 -10.61 6.10
N ASN A 136 4.72 -10.24 6.45
CA ASN A 136 5.17 -8.85 6.46
C ASN A 136 5.11 -8.23 5.05
N LEU A 137 5.70 -8.92 4.07
CA LEU A 137 5.69 -8.51 2.67
C LEU A 137 4.25 -8.32 2.17
N MET A 138 3.43 -9.36 2.35
CA MET A 138 2.05 -9.38 1.89
C MET A 138 1.21 -8.26 2.48
N SER A 139 1.36 -8.01 3.79
CA SER A 139 0.58 -7.00 4.49
C SER A 139 1.01 -5.58 4.11
N ARG A 140 2.33 -5.33 4.03
CA ARG A 140 2.90 -4.01 3.74
C ARG A 140 2.73 -3.60 2.28
N ASP A 141 3.06 -4.49 1.36
CA ASP A 141 3.30 -4.13 -0.04
C ASP A 141 2.10 -4.45 -0.95
N ASN A 142 1.29 -5.45 -0.59
CA ASN A 142 0.25 -5.96 -1.49
C ASN A 142 -1.16 -5.75 -0.94
N LEU A 143 -1.52 -6.37 0.20
CA LEU A 143 -2.89 -6.33 0.71
C LEU A 143 -3.31 -4.93 1.18
N ARG A 144 -2.44 -4.20 1.87
CA ARG A 144 -2.69 -2.79 2.22
C ARG A 144 -2.95 -1.95 0.97
N ASN A 145 -2.09 -2.08 -0.04
CA ASN A 145 -2.17 -1.25 -1.23
C ASN A 145 -3.38 -1.62 -2.11
N LEU A 146 -3.77 -2.89 -2.14
CA LEU A 146 -5.04 -3.34 -2.72
C LEU A 146 -6.22 -2.58 -2.11
N LEU A 147 -6.34 -2.58 -0.77
CA LEU A 147 -7.43 -1.91 -0.04
C LEU A 147 -7.46 -0.40 -0.26
N VAL A 148 -6.27 0.22 -0.32
CA VAL A 148 -6.13 1.65 -0.60
C VAL A 148 -6.47 1.98 -2.06
N THR A 149 -6.14 1.10 -3.01
CA THR A 149 -6.42 1.31 -4.44
C THR A 149 -7.91 1.23 -4.73
N ILE A 150 -8.59 0.21 -4.21
CA ILE A 150 -10.04 0.06 -4.36
C ILE A 150 -10.82 0.99 -3.42
N LYS A 151 -10.14 1.67 -2.49
CA LYS A 151 -10.72 2.55 -1.46
C LYS A 151 -11.85 1.87 -0.69
N TYR A 152 -11.54 0.71 -0.10
CA TYR A 152 -12.49 -0.09 0.65
C TYR A 152 -13.14 0.69 1.81
N ASP A 153 -14.46 0.69 1.89
CA ASP A 153 -15.25 1.60 2.74
C ASP A 153 -16.24 0.87 3.67
N ARG A 154 -16.09 -0.44 3.88
CA ARG A 154 -17.01 -1.24 4.71
C ARG A 154 -16.60 -1.34 6.17
N GLU A 155 -15.31 -1.25 6.45
CA GLU A 155 -14.79 -1.23 7.81
C GLU A 155 -13.55 -0.34 7.92
N LYS A 156 -13.25 0.06 9.15
CA LYS A 156 -12.01 0.75 9.47
C LYS A 156 -10.93 -0.28 9.73
N ILE A 157 -9.84 -0.24 8.94
CA ILE A 157 -8.74 -1.20 9.05
C ILE A 157 -7.52 -0.51 9.64
N TYR A 158 -6.95 -1.08 10.69
CA TYR A 158 -5.76 -0.58 11.35
C TYR A 158 -4.52 -1.23 10.75
N TYR A 159 -3.60 -0.40 10.25
CA TYR A 159 -2.29 -0.85 9.81
C TYR A 159 -1.34 -0.75 10.99
N GLN A 160 -0.90 -1.90 11.48
CA GLN A 160 -0.17 -2.05 12.72
C GLN A 160 1.32 -2.30 12.43
N GLU A 161 2.19 -1.91 13.35
CA GLU A 161 3.63 -2.07 13.26
C GLU A 161 4.20 -2.65 14.55
N CYS A 162 5.15 -3.57 14.41
CA CYS A 162 6.09 -3.95 15.44
C CYS A 162 7.48 -3.51 14.97
N PRO A 163 8.15 -2.55 15.64
CA PRO A 163 9.42 -2.00 15.17
C PRO A 163 10.60 -2.99 15.25
N MET A 164 10.44 -4.11 15.95
CA MET A 164 11.50 -5.08 16.23
C MET A 164 11.00 -6.51 15.93
N ALA A 165 10.26 -6.67 14.83
CA ALA A 165 9.64 -7.93 14.46
C ALA A 165 10.66 -9.00 14.06
N PHE A 166 11.76 -8.58 13.41
CA PHE A 166 12.82 -9.48 12.97
C PHE A 166 14.17 -9.02 13.50
N ASN A 167 14.95 -9.97 14.02
CA ASN A 167 16.30 -9.76 14.55
C ASN A 167 16.42 -8.62 15.58
N ASP A 168 15.33 -8.30 16.28
CA ASP A 168 15.23 -7.17 17.23
C ASP A 168 15.45 -5.77 16.62
N GLU A 169 15.48 -5.63 15.29
CA GLU A 169 15.81 -4.38 14.59
C GLU A 169 14.82 -4.03 13.48
N ASP A 170 14.35 -5.03 12.72
CA ASP A 170 13.57 -4.79 11.52
C ASP A 170 12.06 -4.79 11.80
N PRO A 171 11.30 -3.87 11.16
CA PRO A 171 9.88 -3.73 11.41
C PRO A 171 9.03 -4.80 10.70
N GLY A 172 7.95 -5.18 11.35
CA GLY A 172 6.91 -6.06 10.84
C GLY A 172 5.55 -5.37 10.84
N TYR A 173 4.75 -5.63 9.81
CA TYR A 173 3.48 -4.96 9.56
C TYR A 173 2.31 -5.91 9.33
N TRP A 174 1.15 -5.59 9.86
CA TRP A 174 -0.08 -6.37 9.64
C TRP A 174 -1.33 -5.49 9.63
N LEU A 175 -2.44 -6.05 9.19
CA LEU A 175 -3.75 -5.41 9.25
C LEU A 175 -4.57 -5.99 10.40
N SER A 176 -5.36 -5.14 11.06
CA SER A 176 -6.24 -5.52 12.16
C SER A 176 -7.58 -4.81 12.05
N GLN A 177 -8.65 -5.46 12.51
CA GLN A 177 -9.98 -4.86 12.67
C GLN A 177 -10.07 -3.93 13.88
N THR A 178 -9.11 -4.03 14.81
CA THR A 178 -9.09 -3.25 16.04
C THR A 178 -7.77 -2.51 16.21
N ASN A 179 -7.81 -1.44 17.00
CA ASN A 179 -6.60 -0.71 17.40
C ASN A 179 -5.79 -1.46 18.47
N ALA A 180 -6.37 -2.48 19.11
CA ALA A 180 -5.69 -3.30 20.09
C ALA A 180 -4.57 -4.12 19.42
N VAL A 181 -3.38 -4.09 20.01
CA VAL A 181 -2.20 -4.75 19.46
C VAL A 181 -2.21 -6.21 19.89
N ARG A 182 -2.21 -7.11 18.91
CA ARG A 182 -1.94 -8.54 19.08
C ARG A 182 -0.86 -8.92 18.07
N ASN A 183 0.38 -8.92 18.54
CA ASN A 183 1.56 -8.97 17.68
C ASN A 183 1.76 -10.36 17.05
N PRO A 184 1.64 -10.52 15.72
CA PRO A 184 1.80 -11.82 15.06
C PRO A 184 3.25 -12.29 14.93
N TYR A 185 4.22 -11.38 15.11
CA TYR A 185 5.65 -11.67 14.96
C TYR A 185 6.25 -12.28 16.22
N LEU A 186 5.91 -11.72 17.38
CA LEU A 186 6.39 -12.21 18.67
C LEU A 186 5.37 -13.15 19.30
N GLY A 187 4.09 -12.78 19.27
CA GLY A 187 2.98 -13.63 19.71
C GLY A 187 3.11 -14.11 21.17
N THR A 188 2.48 -15.24 21.44
CA THR A 188 2.32 -15.78 22.80
C THR A 188 3.44 -16.72 23.26
N LYS A 189 4.25 -17.25 22.34
CA LYS A 189 5.23 -18.31 22.61
C LYS A 189 6.63 -18.01 22.06
N HIS A 190 7.01 -16.73 21.94
CA HIS A 190 8.33 -16.36 21.43
C HIS A 190 9.46 -17.05 22.22
N PRO A 191 10.48 -17.66 21.58
CA PRO A 191 11.57 -18.32 22.29
C PRO A 191 12.25 -17.42 23.33
N LYS A 192 12.51 -16.16 22.96
CA LYS A 192 13.16 -15.13 23.79
C LYS A 192 12.20 -14.38 24.71
N TYR A 193 11.02 -14.00 24.21
CA TYR A 193 10.13 -13.04 24.87
C TYR A 193 8.90 -13.68 25.51
N LYS A 194 8.68 -14.98 25.29
CA LYS A 194 7.49 -15.73 25.71
C LYS A 194 6.22 -14.99 25.23
N SER A 195 5.34 -14.60 26.14
CA SER A 195 4.15 -13.79 25.87
C SER A 195 4.32 -12.30 26.19
N GLY A 196 5.49 -11.87 26.68
CA GLY A 196 5.71 -10.52 27.22
C GLY A 196 5.64 -9.40 26.18
N MET A 197 5.59 -9.73 24.89
CA MET A 197 5.54 -8.78 23.78
C MET A 197 4.26 -8.89 22.94
N LEU A 198 3.21 -9.53 23.47
CA LEU A 198 1.94 -9.70 22.76
C LEU A 198 1.31 -8.35 22.36
N GLU A 199 1.39 -7.37 23.24
CA GLU A 199 0.82 -6.02 23.03
C GLU A 199 1.89 -5.01 22.57
N CYS A 200 3.09 -5.47 22.22
CA CYS A 200 4.17 -4.60 21.75
C CYS A 200 3.97 -4.23 20.27
N GLY A 201 4.04 -2.93 19.99
CA GLY A 201 3.77 -2.36 18.68
C GLY A 201 2.68 -1.29 18.78
N GLY A 202 2.09 -0.92 17.66
CA GLY A 202 1.00 0.04 17.64
C GLY A 202 0.46 0.34 16.26
N PRO A 203 -0.68 1.05 16.20
CA PRO A 203 -1.25 1.48 14.95
C PRO A 203 -0.31 2.50 14.31
N LYS A 204 0.21 2.15 13.13
CA LYS A 204 1.03 3.03 12.29
C LYS A 204 0.17 3.95 11.44
N ASP A 205 -0.94 3.42 10.92
CA ASP A 205 -1.85 4.12 10.03
C ASP A 205 -3.25 3.52 10.11
N THR A 206 -4.23 4.14 9.45
CA THR A 206 -5.60 3.64 9.34
C THR A 206 -6.10 3.78 7.90
N ILE A 207 -6.62 2.69 7.36
CA ILE A 207 -7.38 2.69 6.11
C ILE A 207 -8.84 2.93 6.46
N ASN A 208 -9.37 4.10 6.07
CA ASN A 208 -10.76 4.46 6.34
C ASN A 208 -11.31 5.32 5.20
N PHE A 209 -12.13 4.71 4.35
CA PHE A 209 -12.87 5.40 3.30
C PHE A 209 -14.38 5.48 3.58
N ILE A 210 -14.82 5.11 4.80
CA ILE A 210 -16.22 5.24 5.23
C ILE A 210 -16.62 6.73 5.13
N PRO A 211 -17.70 7.08 4.41
CA PRO A 211 -18.19 8.45 4.35
C PRO A 211 -18.51 9.00 5.76
N LYS A 212 -18.14 10.26 6.00
CA LYS A 212 -18.45 10.97 7.25
C LYS A 212 -19.90 11.39 7.35
#